data_AF-W7E4M7-F1
#
_entry.id   AF-W7E4M7-F1
#
_cell.length_a   1.000
_cell.length_b   1.000
_cell.length_c   1.000
_cell.angle_alpha   90.00
_cell.angle_beta   90.00
_cell.angle_gamma   90.00
#
_symmetry.space_group_name_H-M   'P 1'
#
loop_
_entity.id
_entity.type
_entity.pdbx_description
1 polymer ?
#
loop_
_entity_poly.entity_id
_entity_poly.type
_entity_poly.pdbx_seq_one_letter_code
_entity_poly.pdbx_strand_id
1 'polypeptide(L)'
;MAMQVDLSNAQVMKDEAGRPFIIVRDQGKKQRQHGNEAVKSHILAAKTVANIVKSSLGPRGLDKILISPDGDITVTNDGATILSQMEISNHVAKLLVELSKSQDDEIGDGTTGVVVLAGALLEQAADLIDKGIHPIRIADGYDQACEVAVAKLDEVSDEINFSRENTEELFKVAKTSLGSKIVSKAHDQFANIAVDAVLSVADLERKDVDFELIKVDGKVGGSLEDTLLVKGVIIDKDFSHPQMPSEVKDAKLAILTCAFEPPKPKTKHKLDITSVDEFKKLQNYESSKFTEMIEQIKNTGANVVICQWGFDDEANHLLLTNQLPAVRWVGGPEIELIAIATNGRIVPRFEDLSAEKLGKAGIVRELTFGTTRDKMLVIEECANTRAVTVFVRGSNKMLIDEAKRSLHDALCVVRNLVRDSRIVYGGGAAEIACSLAVEDAAVKSPGLEQYAMRAFADALDSVPMALAENSGLSPIETLANIKSRQAKEKNYRLGVDCMQTGSNDMKEHFVIDPLISKRQQLLLATQLCRMVLKVNNVIIAGSGEQDF
;
A
#
# COMPACT_ATOMS: atom_id res chain seq x y z
N MET A 1 5.82 -41.24 -6.77
CA MET A 1 4.46 -40.82 -6.35
C MET A 1 3.46 -41.54 -7.24
N ALA A 2 2.77 -42.54 -6.71
CA ALA A 2 1.71 -43.21 -7.45
C ALA A 2 0.52 -42.23 -7.58
N MET A 3 0.11 -41.97 -8.81
CA MET A 3 -1.05 -41.15 -9.12
C MET A 3 -2.28 -41.84 -8.50
N GLN A 4 -2.86 -41.26 -7.44
CA GLN A 4 -4.13 -41.72 -6.88
C GLN A 4 -5.23 -41.40 -7.89
N VAL A 5 -5.61 -42.38 -8.69
CA VAL A 5 -6.70 -42.26 -9.66
C VAL A 5 -8.01 -42.46 -8.91
N ASP A 6 -8.89 -41.46 -8.95
CA ASP A 6 -10.24 -41.52 -8.36
C ASP A 6 -11.11 -42.53 -9.16
N LEU A 7 -11.40 -43.67 -8.54
CA LEU A 7 -12.08 -44.82 -9.16
C LEU A 7 -13.63 -44.75 -9.07
N SER A 8 -14.18 -43.67 -8.54
CA SER A 8 -15.62 -43.52 -8.28
C SER A 8 -16.52 -43.63 -9.53
N ASN A 9 -16.00 -43.30 -10.72
CA ASN A 9 -16.71 -43.39 -12.02
C ASN A 9 -16.02 -44.33 -13.03
N ALA A 10 -15.44 -45.44 -12.55
CA ALA A 10 -14.77 -46.42 -13.40
C ALA A 10 -15.78 -47.39 -14.07
N GLN A 11 -15.82 -47.44 -15.40
CA GLN A 11 -16.54 -48.48 -16.13
C GLN A 11 -15.59 -49.59 -16.58
N VAL A 12 -15.91 -50.83 -16.22
CA VAL A 12 -15.16 -52.02 -16.65
C VAL A 12 -15.75 -52.52 -17.96
N MET A 13 -14.96 -52.49 -19.04
CA MET A 13 -15.32 -53.05 -20.34
C MET A 13 -14.36 -54.17 -20.73
N LYS A 14 -14.76 -54.99 -21.69
CA LYS A 14 -13.94 -56.08 -22.25
C LYS A 14 -13.64 -55.80 -23.71
N ASP A 15 -12.40 -56.03 -24.10
CA ASP A 15 -11.99 -55.98 -25.51
C ASP A 15 -12.54 -57.19 -26.29
N GLU A 16 -12.44 -57.21 -27.61
CA GLU A 16 -12.90 -58.31 -28.47
C GLU A 16 -12.25 -59.67 -28.10
N ALA A 17 -11.06 -59.64 -27.51
CA ALA A 17 -10.36 -60.80 -26.96
C ALA A 17 -10.72 -61.15 -25.50
N GLY A 18 -11.75 -60.52 -24.92
CA GLY A 18 -12.29 -60.81 -23.59
C GLY A 18 -11.46 -60.29 -22.40
N ARG A 19 -10.40 -59.52 -22.65
CA ARG A 19 -9.55 -58.95 -21.59
C ARG A 19 -10.24 -57.73 -20.97
N PRO A 20 -10.43 -57.70 -19.63
CA PRO A 20 -11.04 -56.55 -18.97
C PRO A 20 -10.06 -55.38 -18.89
N PHE A 21 -10.52 -54.19 -19.24
CA PHE A 21 -9.82 -52.94 -19.01
C PHE A 21 -10.76 -51.90 -18.38
N ILE A 22 -10.18 -50.95 -17.64
CA ILE A 22 -10.93 -49.96 -16.87
C ILE A 22 -10.85 -48.62 -17.61
N ILE A 23 -12.00 -48.08 -18.01
CA ILE A 23 -12.09 -46.70 -18.50
C ILE A 23 -12.45 -45.81 -17.32
N VAL A 24 -11.50 -45.00 -16.86
CA VAL A 24 -11.75 -43.94 -15.88
C VAL A 24 -12.11 -42.67 -16.66
N ARG A 25 -13.39 -42.26 -16.64
CA ARG A 25 -13.83 -40.99 -17.23
C ARG A 25 -13.47 -39.83 -16.30
N ASP A 26 -12.21 -39.41 -16.32
CA ASP A 26 -11.75 -38.19 -15.63
C ASP A 26 -12.28 -36.88 -16.29
N GLN A 27 -13.04 -37.01 -17.39
CA GLN A 27 -13.63 -35.89 -18.12
C GLN A 27 -14.90 -35.33 -17.48
N GLY A 28 -15.58 -36.06 -16.59
CA GLY A 28 -16.85 -35.61 -15.99
C GLY A 28 -16.72 -34.42 -15.04
N LYS A 29 -15.52 -34.19 -14.47
CA LYS A 29 -15.24 -33.06 -13.56
C LYS A 29 -14.61 -31.86 -14.26
N LYS A 30 -14.38 -31.92 -15.59
CA LYS A 30 -13.74 -30.84 -16.34
C LYS A 30 -14.81 -30.00 -17.04
N GLN A 31 -15.08 -28.82 -16.49
CA GLN A 31 -15.92 -27.85 -17.15
C GLN A 31 -15.07 -27.10 -18.19
N ARG A 32 -15.58 -27.05 -19.44
CA ARG A 32 -14.98 -26.31 -20.54
C ARG A 32 -15.96 -25.27 -21.04
N GLN A 33 -15.59 -24.00 -20.90
CA GLN A 33 -16.26 -22.90 -21.59
C GLN A 33 -15.45 -22.54 -22.83
N HIS A 34 -16.12 -22.30 -23.97
CA HIS A 34 -15.44 -22.06 -25.25
C HIS A 34 -15.96 -20.81 -25.96
N GLY A 35 -15.05 -20.09 -26.60
CA GLY A 35 -15.39 -19.02 -27.54
C GLY A 35 -16.02 -17.80 -26.87
N ASN A 36 -16.97 -17.16 -27.56
CA ASN A 36 -17.55 -15.89 -27.13
C ASN A 36 -18.33 -16.01 -25.82
N GLU A 37 -18.91 -17.17 -25.51
CA GLU A 37 -19.65 -17.37 -24.26
C GLU A 37 -18.74 -17.33 -23.03
N ALA A 38 -17.53 -17.91 -23.14
CA ALA A 38 -16.51 -17.81 -22.09
C ALA A 38 -16.10 -16.35 -21.85
N VAL A 39 -15.79 -15.63 -22.94
CA VAL A 39 -15.40 -14.21 -22.89
C VAL A 39 -16.50 -13.35 -22.26
N LYS A 40 -17.77 -13.61 -22.60
CA LYS A 40 -18.91 -12.90 -21.97
C LYS A 40 -19.03 -13.20 -20.47
N SER A 41 -18.86 -14.46 -20.06
CA SER A 41 -18.87 -14.82 -18.64
C SER A 41 -17.76 -14.10 -17.86
N HIS A 42 -16.58 -13.97 -18.47
CA HIS A 42 -15.45 -13.24 -17.91
C HIS A 42 -15.73 -11.75 -17.76
N ILE A 43 -16.29 -11.12 -18.80
CA ILE A 43 -16.68 -9.71 -18.79
C ILE A 43 -17.75 -9.47 -17.71
N LEU A 44 -18.73 -10.36 -17.57
CA LEU A 44 -19.78 -10.23 -16.56
C LEU A 44 -19.23 -10.30 -15.14
N ALA A 45 -18.25 -11.19 -14.89
CA ALA A 45 -17.58 -11.27 -13.60
C ALA A 45 -16.78 -9.98 -13.31
N ALA A 46 -16.02 -9.50 -14.29
CA ALA A 46 -15.27 -8.26 -14.16
C ALA A 46 -16.18 -7.05 -13.90
N LYS A 47 -17.29 -6.94 -14.62
CA LYS A 47 -18.30 -5.90 -14.45
C LYS A 47 -18.90 -5.92 -13.05
N THR A 48 -19.23 -7.10 -12.52
CA THR A 48 -19.76 -7.25 -11.17
C THR A 48 -18.79 -6.69 -10.12
N VAL A 49 -17.51 -7.04 -10.23
CA VAL A 49 -16.47 -6.54 -9.34
C VAL A 49 -16.30 -5.03 -9.48
N ALA A 50 -16.21 -4.51 -10.71
CA ALA A 50 -16.08 -3.09 -10.95
C ALA A 50 -17.26 -2.28 -10.36
N ASN A 51 -18.50 -2.79 -10.49
CA ASN A 51 -19.69 -2.16 -9.91
C ASN A 51 -19.66 -2.11 -8.38
N ILE A 52 -19.08 -3.12 -7.73
CA ILE A 52 -18.91 -3.10 -6.27
C ILE A 52 -18.00 -1.93 -5.89
N VAL A 53 -16.84 -1.78 -6.53
CA VAL A 53 -15.87 -0.72 -6.17
C VAL A 53 -16.28 0.67 -6.67
N LYS A 54 -17.12 0.75 -7.72
CA LYS A 54 -17.57 2.02 -8.33
C LYS A 54 -18.15 3.01 -7.31
N SER A 55 -18.90 2.54 -6.31
CA SER A 55 -19.50 3.39 -5.27
C SER A 55 -18.50 3.98 -4.28
N SER A 56 -17.25 3.55 -4.31
CA SER A 56 -16.15 4.09 -3.49
C SER A 56 -15.33 5.14 -4.24
N LEU A 57 -15.61 5.39 -5.53
CA LEU A 57 -14.83 6.36 -6.31
C LEU A 57 -15.19 7.82 -5.98
N GLY A 58 -14.17 8.64 -5.70
CA GLY A 58 -14.29 10.09 -5.56
C GLY A 58 -14.51 10.58 -4.11
N PRO A 59 -14.57 11.91 -3.89
CA PRO A 59 -14.65 12.48 -2.54
C PRO A 59 -15.97 12.20 -1.80
N ARG A 60 -17.01 11.82 -2.55
CA ARG A 60 -18.30 11.36 -2.02
C ARG A 60 -18.46 9.84 -2.08
N GLY A 61 -17.37 9.11 -2.37
CA GLY A 61 -17.34 7.66 -2.34
C GLY A 61 -17.58 7.13 -0.94
N LEU A 62 -18.23 5.97 -0.85
CA LEU A 62 -18.56 5.32 0.42
C LEU A 62 -17.58 4.19 0.73
N ASP A 63 -17.22 4.09 2.00
CA ASP A 63 -16.37 3.01 2.51
C ASP A 63 -17.12 1.68 2.52
N LYS A 64 -16.37 0.58 2.46
CA LYS A 64 -16.92 -0.77 2.54
C LYS A 64 -16.50 -1.44 3.84
N ILE A 65 -17.44 -2.15 4.45
CA ILE A 65 -17.19 -2.99 5.61
C ILE A 65 -16.84 -4.38 5.09
N LEU A 66 -15.67 -4.87 5.50
CA LEU A 66 -15.12 -6.17 5.15
C LEU A 66 -14.90 -6.95 6.44
N ILE A 67 -15.29 -8.22 6.43
CA ILE A 67 -15.18 -9.10 7.59
C ILE A 67 -14.27 -10.24 7.15
N SER A 68 -13.13 -10.38 7.82
CA SER A 68 -12.22 -11.49 7.55
C SER A 68 -12.83 -12.82 7.98
N PRO A 69 -12.34 -13.97 7.47
CA PRO A 69 -12.74 -15.29 7.97
C PRO A 69 -12.53 -15.47 9.47
N ASP A 70 -11.57 -14.73 10.05
CA ASP A 70 -11.26 -14.73 11.48
C ASP A 70 -12.19 -13.81 12.30
N GLY A 71 -13.06 -13.04 11.64
CA GLY A 71 -13.98 -12.10 12.26
C GLY A 71 -13.43 -10.69 12.47
N ASP A 72 -12.25 -10.37 11.95
CA ASP A 72 -11.70 -9.02 11.99
C ASP A 72 -12.46 -8.11 11.01
N ILE A 73 -12.95 -6.99 11.53
CA ILE A 73 -13.71 -6.02 10.75
C ILE A 73 -12.76 -4.91 10.27
N THR A 74 -12.70 -4.74 8.95
CA THR A 74 -11.99 -3.63 8.30
C THR A 74 -13.01 -2.72 7.62
N VAL A 75 -12.87 -1.41 7.77
CA VAL A 75 -13.67 -0.41 7.04
C VAL A 75 -12.70 0.42 6.22
N THR A 76 -12.88 0.46 4.91
CA THR A 76 -11.92 1.13 4.02
C THR A 76 -12.56 1.61 2.72
N ASN A 77 -11.98 2.66 2.16
CA ASN A 77 -12.33 3.18 0.83
C ASN A 77 -11.42 2.64 -0.28
N ASP A 78 -10.23 2.16 0.09
CA ASP A 78 -9.20 1.77 -0.86
C ASP A 78 -9.59 0.52 -1.68
N GLY A 79 -9.57 0.66 -3.01
CA GLY A 79 -9.96 -0.39 -3.94
C GLY A 79 -9.07 -1.63 -3.88
N ALA A 80 -7.76 -1.44 -3.70
CA ALA A 80 -6.82 -2.56 -3.63
C ALA A 80 -7.07 -3.40 -2.38
N THR A 81 -7.26 -2.74 -1.23
CA THR A 81 -7.58 -3.40 0.02
C THR A 81 -8.94 -4.09 -0.06
N ILE A 82 -9.98 -3.43 -0.58
CA ILE A 82 -11.32 -4.01 -0.76
C ILE A 82 -11.25 -5.32 -1.54
N LEU A 83 -10.54 -5.30 -2.68
CA LEU A 83 -10.44 -6.47 -3.54
C LEU A 83 -9.58 -7.58 -2.94
N SER A 84 -8.51 -7.24 -2.22
CA SER A 84 -7.63 -8.23 -1.58
C SER A 84 -8.30 -9.00 -0.45
N GLN A 85 -9.24 -8.37 0.28
CA GLN A 85 -9.98 -9.01 1.37
C GLN A 85 -11.24 -9.72 0.90
N MET A 86 -11.72 -9.43 -0.32
CA MET A 86 -12.87 -10.09 -0.90
C MET A 86 -12.50 -11.51 -1.34
N GLU A 87 -13.22 -12.51 -0.85
CA GLU A 87 -13.04 -13.89 -1.29
C GLU A 87 -13.63 -14.07 -2.70
N ILE A 88 -12.75 -14.15 -3.69
CA ILE A 88 -13.11 -14.19 -5.10
C ILE A 88 -12.79 -15.58 -5.67
N SER A 89 -13.84 -16.28 -6.13
CA SER A 89 -13.71 -17.58 -6.80
C SER A 89 -13.33 -17.43 -8.29
N ASN A 90 -13.85 -16.41 -8.97
CA ASN A 90 -13.65 -16.22 -10.41
C ASN A 90 -12.22 -15.77 -10.75
N HIS A 91 -11.55 -16.50 -11.65
CA HIS A 91 -10.18 -16.23 -12.07
C HIS A 91 -9.98 -14.84 -12.69
N VAL A 92 -10.96 -14.31 -13.42
CA VAL A 92 -10.86 -12.98 -14.04
C VAL A 92 -10.97 -11.88 -13.00
N ALA A 93 -11.79 -12.10 -11.98
CA ALA A 93 -11.86 -11.19 -10.84
C ALA A 93 -10.57 -11.22 -10.01
N LYS A 94 -9.87 -12.37 -9.90
CA LYS A 94 -8.52 -12.42 -9.32
C LYS A 94 -7.52 -11.58 -10.10
N LEU A 95 -7.60 -11.56 -11.43
CA LEU A 95 -6.76 -10.68 -12.26
C LEU A 95 -7.04 -9.18 -12.01
N LEU A 96 -8.30 -8.80 -11.73
CA LEU A 96 -8.63 -7.43 -11.31
C LEU A 96 -8.02 -7.07 -9.96
N VAL A 97 -7.96 -8.02 -9.02
CA VAL A 97 -7.31 -7.83 -7.71
C VAL A 97 -5.81 -7.58 -7.90
N GLU A 98 -5.15 -8.39 -8.72
CA GLU A 98 -3.73 -8.21 -9.04
C GLU A 98 -3.45 -6.88 -9.76
N LEU A 99 -4.34 -6.44 -10.65
CA LEU A 99 -4.27 -5.14 -11.31
C LEU A 99 -4.37 -3.99 -10.29
N SER A 100 -5.35 -4.02 -9.40
CA SER A 100 -5.52 -2.98 -8.38
C SER A 100 -4.32 -2.92 -7.43
N LYS A 101 -3.81 -4.09 -7.03
CA LYS A 101 -2.59 -4.21 -6.22
C LYS A 101 -1.34 -3.69 -6.92
N SER A 102 -1.18 -3.96 -8.22
CA SER A 102 -0.04 -3.46 -9.00
C SER A 102 -0.06 -1.93 -9.09
N GLN A 103 -1.25 -1.32 -9.22
CA GLN A 103 -1.41 0.13 -9.17
C GLN A 103 -1.04 0.71 -7.79
N ASP A 104 -1.39 0.00 -6.71
CA ASP A 104 -1.05 0.38 -5.34
C ASP A 104 0.47 0.33 -5.10
N ASP A 105 1.13 -0.78 -5.45
CA ASP A 105 2.57 -0.98 -5.25
C ASP A 105 3.41 0.05 -6.06
N GLU A 106 3.02 0.36 -7.30
CA GLU A 106 3.76 1.28 -8.17
C GLU A 106 3.46 2.76 -7.90
N ILE A 107 2.19 3.12 -7.76
CA ILE A 107 1.72 4.51 -7.72
C ILE A 107 1.15 4.87 -6.35
N GLY A 108 0.43 3.96 -5.70
CA GLY A 108 -0.23 4.14 -4.39
C GLY A 108 -1.52 4.95 -4.41
N ASP A 109 -2.02 5.34 -5.58
CA ASP A 109 -3.33 6.00 -5.73
C ASP A 109 -3.98 5.55 -7.04
N GLY A 110 -5.31 5.70 -7.14
CA GLY A 110 -6.08 5.29 -8.31
C GLY A 110 -6.42 3.80 -8.36
N THR A 111 -6.28 3.08 -7.25
CA THR A 111 -6.59 1.65 -7.10
C THR A 111 -8.03 1.31 -7.48
N THR A 112 -8.98 2.18 -7.13
CA THR A 112 -10.39 2.07 -7.51
C THR A 112 -10.62 2.48 -8.97
N GLY A 113 -9.99 3.55 -9.43
CA GLY A 113 -10.17 4.10 -10.77
C GLY A 113 -9.76 3.13 -11.88
N VAL A 114 -8.62 2.44 -11.70
CA VAL A 114 -8.13 1.46 -12.68
C VAL A 114 -9.08 0.26 -12.86
N VAL A 115 -9.73 -0.18 -11.79
CA VAL A 115 -10.69 -1.30 -11.81
C VAL A 115 -11.99 -0.89 -12.49
N VAL A 116 -12.49 0.32 -12.20
CA VAL A 116 -13.69 0.87 -12.84
C VAL A 116 -13.46 1.03 -14.35
N LEU A 117 -12.31 1.58 -14.75
CA LEU A 117 -11.96 1.72 -16.16
C LEU A 117 -11.83 0.37 -16.87
N ALA A 118 -11.14 -0.61 -16.27
CA ALA A 118 -11.03 -1.95 -16.84
C ALA A 118 -12.39 -2.64 -16.99
N GLY A 119 -13.28 -2.50 -15.99
CA GLY A 119 -14.65 -3.01 -16.06
C GLY A 119 -15.46 -2.39 -17.19
N ALA A 120 -15.36 -1.06 -17.38
CA ALA A 120 -16.03 -0.34 -18.45
C ALA A 120 -15.51 -0.71 -19.84
N LEU A 121 -14.19 -0.85 -20.00
CA LEU A 121 -13.58 -1.29 -21.27
C LEU A 121 -14.03 -2.70 -21.67
N LEU A 122 -14.12 -3.61 -20.70
CA LEU A 122 -14.62 -4.97 -20.91
C LEU A 122 -16.12 -4.98 -21.26
N GLU A 123 -16.92 -4.14 -20.60
CA GLU A 123 -18.34 -3.98 -20.93
C GLU A 123 -18.54 -3.49 -22.37
N GLN A 124 -17.82 -2.44 -22.78
CA GLN A 124 -17.87 -1.95 -24.16
C GLN A 124 -17.36 -2.99 -25.17
N ALA A 125 -16.40 -3.83 -24.77
CA ALA A 125 -15.94 -4.92 -25.61
C ALA A 125 -17.03 -6.00 -25.82
N ALA A 126 -17.89 -6.26 -24.82
CA ALA A 126 -19.00 -7.20 -24.98
C ALA A 126 -19.97 -6.76 -26.08
N ASP A 127 -20.30 -5.46 -26.12
CA ASP A 127 -21.19 -4.89 -27.13
C ASP A 127 -20.60 -5.00 -28.55
N LEU A 128 -19.28 -4.87 -28.68
CA LEU A 128 -18.58 -5.05 -29.95
C LEU A 128 -18.52 -6.53 -30.37
N ILE A 129 -18.35 -7.45 -29.43
CA ILE A 129 -18.39 -8.90 -29.68
C ILE A 129 -19.78 -9.30 -30.19
N ASP A 130 -20.84 -8.70 -29.65
CA ASP A 130 -22.23 -8.94 -30.08
C ASP A 130 -22.52 -8.43 -31.48
N LYS A 131 -21.82 -7.37 -31.91
CA LYS A 131 -21.81 -6.89 -33.30
C LYS A 131 -20.96 -7.78 -34.23
N GLY A 132 -20.34 -8.84 -33.72
CA GLY A 132 -19.55 -9.81 -34.49
C GLY A 132 -18.08 -9.43 -34.67
N ILE A 133 -17.57 -8.45 -33.92
CA ILE A 133 -16.14 -8.06 -33.98
C ILE A 133 -15.32 -9.06 -33.18
N HIS A 134 -14.21 -9.53 -33.75
CA HIS A 134 -13.34 -10.51 -33.10
C HIS A 134 -12.60 -9.88 -31.89
N PRO A 135 -12.57 -10.54 -30.70
CA PRO A 135 -11.97 -10.00 -29.48
C PRO A 135 -10.52 -9.48 -29.63
N ILE A 136 -9.69 -10.20 -30.39
CA ILE A 136 -8.30 -9.79 -30.65
C ILE A 136 -8.22 -8.45 -31.37
N ARG A 137 -9.11 -8.18 -32.35
CA ARG A 137 -9.12 -6.90 -33.07
C ARG A 137 -9.58 -5.75 -32.18
N ILE A 138 -10.47 -6.03 -31.23
CA ILE A 138 -10.87 -5.04 -30.21
C ILE A 138 -9.67 -4.71 -29.33
N ALA A 139 -8.94 -5.73 -28.87
CA ALA A 139 -7.75 -5.53 -28.05
C ALA A 139 -6.66 -4.72 -28.77
N ASP A 140 -6.38 -5.00 -30.04
CA ASP A 140 -5.40 -4.23 -30.82
C ASP A 140 -5.88 -2.77 -31.05
N GLY A 141 -7.18 -2.56 -31.24
CA GLY A 141 -7.75 -1.21 -31.34
C GLY A 141 -7.74 -0.43 -30.01
N TYR A 142 -7.89 -1.12 -28.87
CA TYR A 142 -7.75 -0.51 -27.54
C TYR A 142 -6.30 -0.10 -27.26
N ASP A 143 -5.32 -0.89 -27.68
CA ASP A 143 -3.90 -0.52 -27.54
C ASP A 143 -3.60 0.79 -28.29
N GLN A 144 -4.08 0.92 -29.55
CA GLN A 144 -3.93 2.16 -30.32
C GLN A 144 -4.67 3.35 -29.68
N ALA A 145 -5.88 3.12 -29.15
CA ALA A 145 -6.63 4.16 -28.44
C ALA A 145 -5.91 4.64 -27.17
N CYS A 146 -5.30 3.70 -26.43
CA CYS A 146 -4.51 4.00 -25.24
C CYS A 146 -3.28 4.85 -25.57
N GLU A 147 -2.56 4.54 -26.65
CA GLU A 147 -1.42 5.36 -27.10
C GLU A 147 -1.83 6.81 -27.39
N VAL A 148 -2.97 7.02 -28.06
CA VAL A 148 -3.51 8.36 -28.33
C VAL A 148 -3.92 9.07 -27.04
N ALA A 149 -4.57 8.36 -26.10
CA ALA A 149 -4.98 8.92 -24.83
C ALA A 149 -3.77 9.33 -23.96
N VAL A 150 -2.73 8.48 -23.88
CA VAL A 150 -1.49 8.79 -23.15
C VAL A 150 -0.78 9.99 -23.75
N ALA A 151 -0.64 10.03 -25.09
CA ALA A 151 -0.06 11.19 -25.76
C ALA A 151 -0.86 12.47 -25.46
N LYS A 152 -2.20 12.37 -25.38
CA LYS A 152 -3.03 13.51 -25.04
C LYS A 152 -2.82 13.97 -23.59
N LEU A 153 -2.66 13.07 -22.63
CA LEU A 153 -2.34 13.42 -21.26
C LEU A 153 -1.02 14.18 -21.15
N ASP A 154 0.01 13.75 -21.89
CA ASP A 154 1.30 14.46 -21.93
C ASP A 154 1.12 15.90 -22.48
N GLU A 155 0.31 16.11 -23.53
CA GLU A 155 0.02 17.43 -24.08
C GLU A 155 -0.76 18.36 -23.13
N VAL A 156 -1.65 17.79 -22.32
CA VAL A 156 -2.55 18.52 -21.42
C VAL A 156 -1.91 18.79 -20.05
N SER A 157 -0.82 18.08 -19.75
CA SER A 157 -0.14 18.19 -18.46
C SER A 157 0.46 19.57 -18.22
N ASP A 158 0.36 20.04 -16.98
CA ASP A 158 1.07 21.22 -16.49
C ASP A 158 2.27 20.75 -15.64
N GLU A 159 3.37 21.50 -15.65
CA GLU A 159 4.54 21.20 -14.81
C GLU A 159 4.54 22.07 -13.55
N ILE A 160 4.72 21.45 -12.39
CA ILE A 160 4.85 22.14 -11.11
C ILE A 160 6.32 22.29 -10.75
N ASN A 161 6.75 23.53 -10.54
CA ASN A 161 8.02 23.80 -9.90
C ASN A 161 7.82 23.83 -8.39
N PHE A 162 8.31 22.82 -7.68
CA PHE A 162 8.38 22.83 -6.22
C PHE A 162 9.82 22.99 -5.74
N SER A 163 9.99 23.58 -4.57
CA SER A 163 11.28 23.67 -3.88
C SER A 163 11.10 23.33 -2.42
N ARG A 164 12.19 23.13 -1.67
CA ARG A 164 12.10 22.90 -0.21
C ARG A 164 11.42 24.06 0.54
N GLU A 165 11.39 25.24 -0.04
CA GLU A 165 10.76 26.44 0.53
C GLU A 165 9.34 26.67 0.02
N ASN A 166 9.00 26.19 -1.18
CA ASN A 166 7.67 26.29 -1.75
C ASN A 166 7.04 24.90 -1.95
N THR A 167 6.29 24.49 -0.94
CA THR A 167 5.62 23.19 -0.84
C THR A 167 4.11 23.28 -1.05
N GLU A 168 3.58 24.47 -1.33
CA GLU A 168 2.13 24.71 -1.41
C GLU A 168 1.43 23.85 -2.45
N GLU A 169 2.06 23.65 -3.61
CA GLU A 169 1.50 22.82 -4.67
C GLU A 169 1.52 21.32 -4.30
N LEU A 170 2.61 20.83 -3.67
CA LEU A 170 2.65 19.46 -3.16
C LEU A 170 1.58 19.22 -2.09
N PHE A 171 1.38 20.21 -1.23
CA PHE A 171 0.33 20.20 -0.22
C PHE A 171 -1.07 20.10 -0.85
N LYS A 172 -1.34 20.88 -1.90
CA LYS A 172 -2.62 20.80 -2.64
C LYS A 172 -2.87 19.41 -3.22
N VAL A 173 -1.87 18.79 -3.86
CA VAL A 173 -2.04 17.44 -4.42
C VAL A 173 -2.26 16.40 -3.32
N ALA A 174 -1.49 16.46 -2.22
CA ALA A 174 -1.69 15.57 -1.08
C ALA A 174 -3.08 15.74 -0.46
N LYS A 175 -3.58 16.99 -0.40
CA LYS A 175 -4.92 17.33 0.07
C LYS A 175 -6.02 16.72 -0.80
N THR A 176 -5.85 16.72 -2.14
CA THR A 176 -6.77 16.06 -3.06
C THR A 176 -6.87 14.56 -2.78
N SER A 177 -5.73 13.86 -2.66
CA SER A 177 -5.70 12.40 -2.41
C SER A 177 -6.29 12.00 -1.05
N LEU A 178 -6.16 12.85 -0.03
CA LEU A 178 -6.76 12.62 1.28
C LEU A 178 -8.25 13.00 1.35
N GLY A 179 -8.75 13.79 0.39
CA GLY A 179 -10.10 14.36 0.41
C GLY A 179 -11.23 13.33 0.33
N SER A 180 -10.96 12.14 -0.25
CA SER A 180 -11.93 11.05 -0.41
C SER A 180 -11.95 10.01 0.70
N LYS A 181 -11.22 10.24 1.80
CA LYS A 181 -11.01 9.22 2.85
C LYS A 181 -11.54 9.69 4.20
N ILE A 182 -11.61 8.77 5.18
CA ILE A 182 -12.05 9.08 6.55
C ILE A 182 -11.25 10.25 7.17
N VAL A 183 -10.00 10.41 6.75
CA VAL A 183 -9.08 11.47 7.19
C VAL A 183 -9.49 12.87 6.68
N SER A 184 -10.52 12.98 5.85
CA SER A 184 -11.06 14.25 5.32
C SER A 184 -11.35 15.32 6.39
N LYS A 185 -11.64 14.94 7.66
CA LYS A 185 -11.80 15.94 8.72
C LYS A 185 -10.49 16.66 9.11
N ALA A 186 -9.36 15.94 9.09
CA ALA A 186 -8.04 16.42 9.51
C ALA A 186 -7.02 16.44 8.35
N HIS A 187 -7.49 16.39 7.10
CA HIS A 187 -6.66 16.22 5.91
C HIS A 187 -5.60 17.33 5.73
N ASP A 188 -5.83 18.55 6.21
CA ASP A 188 -4.81 19.62 6.19
C ASP A 188 -3.56 19.24 7.01
N GLN A 189 -3.74 18.67 8.21
CA GLN A 189 -2.61 18.23 9.03
C GLN A 189 -1.90 17.03 8.41
N PHE A 190 -2.66 16.06 7.91
CA PHE A 190 -2.10 14.87 7.27
C PHE A 190 -1.37 15.19 5.96
N ALA A 191 -1.86 16.15 5.16
CA ALA A 191 -1.21 16.61 3.95
C ALA A 191 0.14 17.28 4.26
N ASN A 192 0.19 18.15 5.27
CA ASN A 192 1.45 18.75 5.72
C ASN A 192 2.45 17.70 6.20
N ILE A 193 1.98 16.75 7.02
CA ILE A 193 2.82 15.64 7.53
C ILE A 193 3.38 14.79 6.38
N ALA A 194 2.54 14.44 5.39
CA ALA A 194 2.98 13.64 4.25
C ALA A 194 4.05 14.36 3.41
N VAL A 195 3.85 15.66 3.14
CA VAL A 195 4.82 16.47 2.39
C VAL A 195 6.13 16.62 3.16
N ASP A 196 6.07 16.95 4.45
CA ASP A 196 7.26 17.11 5.30
C ASP A 196 8.02 15.79 5.46
N ALA A 197 7.32 14.67 5.61
CA ALA A 197 7.92 13.34 5.70
C ALA A 197 8.68 13.00 4.41
N VAL A 198 8.05 13.14 3.24
CA VAL A 198 8.68 12.83 1.96
C VAL A 198 9.87 13.75 1.69
N LEU A 199 9.74 15.06 1.91
CA LEU A 199 10.83 16.01 1.66
C LEU A 199 12.04 15.82 2.61
N SER A 200 11.81 15.29 3.81
CA SER A 200 12.90 14.96 4.75
C SER A 200 13.75 13.79 4.28
N VAL A 201 13.15 12.85 3.54
CA VAL A 201 13.81 11.62 3.06
C VAL A 201 14.30 11.74 1.61
N ALA A 202 13.59 12.53 0.80
CA ALA A 202 13.78 12.66 -0.64
C ALA A 202 15.19 13.13 -1.00
N ASP A 203 15.80 12.40 -1.93
CA ASP A 203 16.98 12.84 -2.65
C ASP A 203 16.54 13.57 -3.91
N LEU A 204 16.65 14.91 -3.90
CA LEU A 204 16.20 15.76 -5.00
C LEU A 204 17.10 15.66 -6.24
N GLU A 205 18.37 15.26 -6.09
CA GLU A 205 19.28 15.08 -7.23
C GLU A 205 18.95 13.78 -7.97
N ARG A 206 18.70 12.71 -7.21
CA ARG A 206 18.29 11.41 -7.77
C ARG A 206 16.81 11.35 -8.13
N LYS A 207 15.99 12.29 -7.64
CA LYS A 207 14.52 12.29 -7.74
C LYS A 207 13.92 10.97 -7.23
N ASP A 208 14.41 10.50 -6.09
CA ASP A 208 13.97 9.22 -5.51
C ASP A 208 13.65 9.37 -4.03
N VAL A 209 12.67 8.58 -3.60
CA VAL A 209 12.19 8.55 -2.21
C VAL A 209 12.15 7.10 -1.78
N ASP A 210 12.89 6.80 -0.72
CA ASP A 210 12.94 5.47 -0.14
C ASP A 210 11.91 5.38 1.00
N PHE A 211 10.93 4.51 0.84
CA PHE A 211 9.88 4.32 1.85
C PHE A 211 10.34 3.51 3.06
N GLU A 212 11.45 2.76 2.97
CA GLU A 212 11.97 2.05 4.14
C GLU A 212 12.42 3.01 5.25
N LEU A 213 12.72 4.27 4.88
CA LEU A 213 13.10 5.33 5.80
C LEU A 213 11.91 6.07 6.46
N ILE A 214 10.69 5.80 5.99
CA ILE A 214 9.45 6.39 6.52
C ILE A 214 8.66 5.31 7.27
N LYS A 215 8.73 5.30 8.60
CA LYS A 215 7.91 4.39 9.42
C LYS A 215 6.55 5.04 9.68
N VAL A 216 5.46 4.37 9.33
CA VAL A 216 4.11 4.79 9.74
C VAL A 216 3.66 3.89 10.88
N ASP A 217 3.71 4.42 12.10
CA ASP A 217 3.26 3.72 13.29
C ASP A 217 1.94 4.32 13.79
N GLY A 218 1.17 3.57 14.56
CA GLY A 218 -0.07 4.10 15.07
C GLY A 218 -0.62 3.30 16.23
N LYS A 219 -1.11 4.03 17.23
CA LYS A 219 -1.54 3.48 18.51
C LYS A 219 -2.89 4.05 18.89
N VAL A 220 -3.74 3.19 19.44
CA VAL A 220 -5.08 3.54 19.90
C VAL A 220 -5.00 4.59 21.01
N GLY A 221 -5.96 5.52 20.98
CA GLY A 221 -6.14 6.58 21.95
C GLY A 221 -6.04 7.97 21.32
N GLY A 222 -6.71 8.94 21.93
CA GLY A 222 -6.80 10.31 21.42
C GLY A 222 -7.69 10.41 20.17
N SER A 223 -7.43 11.47 19.40
CA SER A 223 -8.10 11.84 18.16
C SER A 223 -7.15 11.75 16.97
N LEU A 224 -7.68 11.84 15.74
CA LEU A 224 -6.87 11.92 14.53
C LEU A 224 -5.96 13.16 14.51
N GLU A 225 -6.40 14.24 15.14
CA GLU A 225 -5.68 15.53 15.22
C GLU A 225 -4.43 15.44 16.10
N ASP A 226 -4.31 14.41 16.95
CA ASP A 226 -3.10 14.16 17.76
C ASP A 226 -1.98 13.47 16.96
N THR A 227 -2.17 13.26 15.66
CA THR A 227 -1.18 12.64 14.76
C THR A 227 0.01 13.58 14.55
N LEU A 228 1.22 13.05 14.68
CA LEU A 228 2.44 13.86 14.69
C LEU A 228 3.56 13.24 13.86
N LEU A 229 4.36 14.11 13.24
CA LEU A 229 5.58 13.74 12.53
C LEU A 229 6.76 13.83 13.51
N VAL A 230 7.44 12.73 13.75
CA VAL A 230 8.70 12.69 14.51
C VAL A 230 9.86 12.59 13.54
N LYS A 231 10.78 13.55 13.62
CA LYS A 231 12.08 13.50 12.92
C LYS A 231 13.04 12.58 13.67
N GLY A 232 12.80 11.28 13.53
CA GLY A 232 13.52 10.21 14.19
C GLY A 232 12.68 8.94 14.26
N VAL A 233 12.89 8.14 15.31
CA VAL A 233 12.27 6.82 15.44
C VAL A 233 11.41 6.73 16.69
N ILE A 234 10.22 6.16 16.54
CA ILE A 234 9.34 5.80 17.65
C ILE A 234 9.29 4.29 17.78
N ILE A 235 9.36 3.84 19.04
CA ILE A 235 9.32 2.44 19.41
C ILE A 235 8.18 2.26 20.41
N ASP A 236 7.36 1.23 20.21
CA ASP A 236 6.31 0.84 21.16
C ASP A 236 6.90 0.03 22.34
N LYS A 237 7.83 0.68 23.06
CA LYS A 237 8.49 0.17 24.25
C LYS A 237 8.72 1.28 25.26
N ASP A 238 8.76 0.90 26.52
CA ASP A 238 9.19 1.68 27.67
C ASP A 238 10.64 1.35 28.03
N PHE A 239 11.25 2.18 28.88
CA PHE A 239 12.49 1.82 29.55
C PHE A 239 12.27 0.59 30.42
N SER A 240 13.30 -0.25 30.50
CA SER A 240 13.20 -1.57 31.12
C SER A 240 12.87 -1.53 32.61
N HIS A 241 13.17 -0.44 33.31
CA HIS A 241 12.87 -0.28 34.74
C HIS A 241 12.17 1.06 35.03
N PRO A 242 11.07 1.11 35.82
CA PRO A 242 10.31 2.34 36.08
C PRO A 242 11.09 3.47 36.77
N GLN A 243 12.18 3.15 37.48
CA GLN A 243 13.07 4.13 38.13
C GLN A 243 14.12 4.71 37.18
N MET A 244 14.23 4.20 35.94
CA MET A 244 15.10 4.82 34.94
C MET A 244 14.58 6.22 34.58
N PRO A 245 15.48 7.16 34.21
CA PRO A 245 15.08 8.50 33.81
C PRO A 245 14.18 8.44 32.56
N SER A 246 13.10 9.21 32.58
CA SER A 246 12.16 9.31 31.45
C SER A 246 12.70 10.10 30.26
N GLU A 247 13.80 10.86 30.45
CA GLU A 247 14.44 11.66 29.41
C GLU A 247 15.96 11.58 29.54
N VAL A 248 16.64 11.39 28.41
CA VAL A 248 18.10 11.38 28.29
C VAL A 248 18.49 12.35 27.17
N LYS A 249 19.34 13.33 27.51
CA LYS A 249 19.91 14.32 26.56
C LYS A 249 21.32 13.92 26.16
N ASP A 250 21.72 14.28 24.93
CA ASP A 250 22.98 13.88 24.30
C ASP A 250 23.19 12.35 24.39
N ALA A 251 22.24 11.63 23.82
CA ALA A 251 22.16 10.19 23.91
C ALA A 251 23.13 9.52 22.92
N LYS A 252 24.12 8.83 23.49
CA LYS A 252 24.95 7.86 22.77
C LYS A 252 24.36 6.47 22.93
N LEU A 253 23.88 5.91 21.83
CA LEU A 253 23.06 4.71 21.79
C LEU A 253 23.93 3.48 21.45
N ALA A 254 23.94 2.49 22.34
CA ALA A 254 24.48 1.18 22.05
C ALA A 254 23.38 0.29 21.46
N ILE A 255 23.48 -0.02 20.16
CA ILE A 255 22.50 -0.82 19.43
C ILE A 255 22.99 -2.27 19.40
N LEU A 256 22.35 -3.14 20.18
CA LEU A 256 22.80 -4.50 20.46
C LEU A 256 21.81 -5.55 19.93
N THR A 257 22.31 -6.54 19.20
CA THR A 257 21.54 -7.76 18.84
C THR A 257 21.91 -8.97 19.67
N CYS A 258 22.90 -8.87 20.56
CA CYS A 258 23.18 -9.91 21.54
C CYS A 258 22.18 -9.86 22.71
N ALA A 259 21.84 -11.04 23.23
CA ALA A 259 21.11 -11.14 24.49
C ALA A 259 22.03 -10.71 25.64
N PHE A 260 21.48 -9.95 26.59
CA PHE A 260 22.19 -9.57 27.80
C PHE A 260 21.95 -10.66 28.85
N GLU A 261 22.58 -11.80 28.64
CA GLU A 261 22.51 -13.01 29.46
C GLU A 261 23.91 -13.64 29.58
N PRO A 262 24.17 -14.45 30.62
CA PRO A 262 25.40 -15.23 30.70
C PRO A 262 25.55 -16.09 29.43
N PRO A 263 26.76 -16.21 28.87
CA PRO A 263 26.96 -16.84 27.57
C PRO A 263 26.55 -18.31 27.60
N LYS A 264 25.41 -18.61 26.98
CA LYS A 264 24.90 -19.97 26.80
C LYS A 264 25.32 -20.49 25.43
N PRO A 265 25.89 -21.71 25.34
CA PRO A 265 26.13 -22.33 24.04
C PRO A 265 24.79 -22.55 23.33
N LYS A 266 24.74 -22.30 22.01
CA LYS A 266 23.53 -22.49 21.20
C LYS A 266 23.07 -23.95 21.11
N THR A 267 23.94 -24.89 21.46
CA THR A 267 23.62 -26.31 21.55
C THR A 267 22.99 -26.64 22.89
N LYS A 268 22.15 -27.69 22.94
CA LYS A 268 21.65 -28.23 24.21
C LYS A 268 22.83 -28.55 25.13
N HIS A 269 22.94 -27.84 26.23
CA HIS A 269 23.92 -28.09 27.28
C HIS A 269 23.16 -28.41 28.57
N LYS A 270 23.72 -29.34 29.33
CA LYS A 270 23.28 -29.64 30.70
C LYS A 270 24.47 -29.33 31.59
N LEU A 271 24.23 -28.53 32.61
CA LEU A 271 25.23 -28.16 33.60
C LEU A 271 24.96 -29.02 34.83
N ASP A 272 25.71 -30.10 34.98
CA ASP A 272 25.56 -31.03 36.10
C ASP A 272 26.34 -30.47 37.29
N ILE A 273 25.61 -30.01 38.31
CA ILE A 273 26.18 -29.40 39.52
C ILE A 273 26.22 -30.49 40.60
N THR A 274 27.43 -30.88 41.02
CA THR A 274 27.63 -31.99 41.96
C THR A 274 27.80 -31.54 43.41
N SER A 275 28.29 -30.32 43.63
CA SER A 275 28.56 -29.75 44.95
C SER A 275 27.91 -28.38 45.16
N VAL A 276 27.59 -28.06 46.41
CA VAL A 276 27.08 -26.74 46.83
C VAL A 276 28.11 -25.63 46.55
N ASP A 277 29.40 -25.95 46.59
CA ASP A 277 30.46 -24.97 46.29
C ASP A 277 30.53 -24.64 44.79
N GLU A 278 30.22 -25.60 43.93
CA GLU A 278 30.12 -25.36 42.47
C GLU A 278 28.93 -24.44 42.15
N PHE A 279 27.81 -24.62 42.86
CA PHE A 279 26.66 -23.73 42.74
C PHE A 279 27.00 -22.28 43.12
N LYS A 280 27.72 -22.08 44.23
CA LYS A 280 28.19 -20.74 44.64
C LYS A 280 29.17 -20.13 43.64
N LYS A 281 30.07 -20.93 43.07
CA LYS A 281 30.99 -20.47 42.01
C LYS A 281 30.23 -20.07 40.75
N LEU A 282 29.20 -20.82 40.36
CA LEU A 282 28.36 -20.49 39.21
C LEU A 282 27.63 -19.16 39.43
N GLN A 283 27.03 -18.97 40.61
CA GLN A 283 26.36 -17.72 40.97
C GLN A 283 27.32 -16.52 40.91
N ASN A 284 28.52 -16.65 41.51
CA ASN A 284 29.54 -15.59 41.43
C ASN A 284 30.01 -15.34 39.99
N TYR A 285 30.11 -16.40 39.18
CA TYR A 285 30.47 -16.30 37.77
C TYR A 285 29.40 -15.51 36.99
N GLU A 286 28.12 -15.80 37.18
CA GLU A 286 27.01 -15.07 36.54
C GLU A 286 27.03 -13.58 36.89
N SER A 287 27.09 -13.23 38.18
CA SER A 287 27.12 -11.82 38.59
C SER A 287 28.40 -11.10 38.10
N SER A 288 29.56 -11.78 38.10
CA SER A 288 30.79 -11.20 37.55
C SER A 288 30.70 -10.94 36.04
N LYS A 289 30.09 -11.86 35.28
CA LYS A 289 29.90 -11.72 33.84
C LYS A 289 28.97 -10.57 33.49
N PHE A 290 27.89 -10.38 34.24
CA PHE A 290 27.03 -9.20 34.05
C PHE A 290 27.79 -7.91 34.31
N THR A 291 28.59 -7.88 35.38
CA THR A 291 29.40 -6.69 35.72
C THR A 291 30.40 -6.37 34.60
N GLU A 292 31.10 -7.38 34.06
CA GLU A 292 32.00 -7.23 32.91
C GLU A 292 31.29 -6.65 31.68
N MET A 293 30.09 -7.14 31.35
CA MET A 293 29.31 -6.63 30.20
C MET A 293 28.91 -5.15 30.39
N ILE A 294 28.53 -4.76 31.59
CA ILE A 294 28.17 -3.36 31.90
C ILE A 294 29.39 -2.46 31.83
N GLU A 295 30.52 -2.89 32.38
CA GLU A 295 31.78 -2.14 32.31
C GLU A 295 32.21 -1.93 30.85
N GLN A 296 32.06 -2.94 29.99
CA GLN A 296 32.34 -2.80 28.55
C GLN A 296 31.47 -1.72 27.92
N ILE A 297 30.16 -1.69 28.19
CA ILE A 297 29.26 -0.64 27.69
C ILE A 297 29.71 0.74 28.19
N LYS A 298 29.98 0.87 29.49
CA LYS A 298 30.36 2.13 30.11
C LYS A 298 31.70 2.66 29.59
N ASN A 299 32.67 1.77 29.36
CA ASN A 299 33.98 2.12 28.82
C ASN A 299 33.88 2.71 27.40
N THR A 300 32.86 2.34 26.62
CA THR A 300 32.62 2.95 25.31
C THR A 300 31.98 4.34 25.39
N GLY A 301 31.46 4.74 26.55
CA GLY A 301 30.79 6.02 26.77
C GLY A 301 29.36 6.07 26.23
N ALA A 302 28.69 4.91 26.11
CA ALA A 302 27.27 4.84 25.77
C ALA A 302 26.42 5.30 26.96
N ASN A 303 25.35 6.04 26.67
CA ASN A 303 24.41 6.56 27.66
C ASN A 303 23.09 5.77 27.66
N VAL A 304 22.71 5.15 26.54
CA VAL A 304 21.45 4.38 26.41
C VAL A 304 21.74 3.07 25.70
N VAL A 305 21.13 1.98 26.18
CA VAL A 305 21.29 0.64 25.63
C VAL A 305 20.00 0.18 24.97
N ILE A 306 20.06 -0.25 23.72
CA ILE A 306 18.92 -0.77 22.96
C ILE A 306 19.24 -2.22 22.59
N CYS A 307 18.46 -3.15 23.12
CA CYS A 307 18.64 -4.58 22.89
C CYS A 307 17.47 -5.17 22.08
N GLN A 308 17.80 -5.96 21.06
CA GLN A 308 16.81 -6.75 20.31
C GLN A 308 16.12 -7.78 21.21
N TRP A 309 16.91 -8.48 22.01
CA TRP A 309 16.43 -9.52 22.90
C TRP A 309 16.12 -8.96 24.28
N GLY A 310 15.32 -9.72 25.03
CA GLY A 310 15.14 -9.51 26.46
C GLY A 310 16.43 -9.70 27.24
N PHE A 311 16.36 -9.29 28.50
CA PHE A 311 17.40 -9.54 29.49
C PHE A 311 16.77 -9.71 30.88
N ASP A 312 17.47 -10.43 31.75
CA ASP A 312 17.01 -10.82 33.08
C ASP A 312 16.87 -9.63 34.05
N ASP A 313 16.08 -9.80 35.11
CA ASP A 313 15.83 -8.73 36.10
C ASP A 313 17.10 -8.34 36.87
N GLU A 314 18.03 -9.27 37.10
CA GLU A 314 19.32 -8.99 37.74
C GLU A 314 20.15 -8.02 36.87
N ALA A 315 20.22 -8.29 35.56
CA ALA A 315 20.87 -7.39 34.61
C ALA A 315 20.20 -6.02 34.57
N ASN A 316 18.87 -5.98 34.60
CA ASN A 316 18.11 -4.73 34.60
C ASN A 316 18.40 -3.86 35.83
N HIS A 317 18.47 -4.49 37.02
CA HIS A 317 18.83 -3.80 38.27
C HIS A 317 20.28 -3.28 38.24
N LEU A 318 21.21 -4.06 37.68
CA LEU A 318 22.60 -3.64 37.53
C LEU A 318 22.76 -2.49 36.53
N LEU A 319 22.02 -2.49 35.42
CA LEU A 319 21.98 -1.38 34.47
C LEU A 319 21.44 -0.10 35.12
N LEU A 320 20.38 -0.21 35.92
CA LEU A 320 19.83 0.89 36.71
C LEU A 320 20.86 1.47 37.69
N THR A 321 21.52 0.61 38.46
CA THR A 321 22.55 1.01 39.45
C THR A 321 23.70 1.76 38.78
N ASN A 322 24.03 1.38 37.55
CA ASN A 322 25.07 2.02 36.75
C ASN A 322 24.59 3.23 35.94
N GLN A 323 23.34 3.67 36.12
CA GLN A 323 22.73 4.80 35.42
C GLN A 323 22.72 4.63 33.89
N LEU A 324 22.46 3.41 33.42
CA LEU A 324 22.33 3.09 31.99
C LEU A 324 20.87 2.71 31.68
N PRO A 325 20.06 3.65 31.18
CA PRO A 325 18.73 3.36 30.65
C PRO A 325 18.81 2.33 29.53
N ALA A 326 17.95 1.32 29.62
CA ALA A 326 17.94 0.21 28.68
C ALA A 326 16.55 -0.06 28.14
N VAL A 327 16.49 -0.53 26.90
CA VAL A 327 15.27 -0.95 26.20
C VAL A 327 15.44 -2.40 25.79
N ARG A 328 14.44 -3.22 26.08
CA ARG A 328 14.41 -4.66 25.78
C ARG A 328 13.37 -4.97 24.72
N TRP A 329 13.56 -6.09 24.00
CA TRP A 329 12.59 -6.61 23.03
C TRP A 329 12.28 -5.65 21.87
N VAL A 330 13.29 -4.97 21.35
CA VAL A 330 13.11 -4.10 20.17
C VAL A 330 13.04 -4.94 18.90
N GLY A 331 12.11 -4.63 18.01
CA GLY A 331 11.92 -5.36 16.77
C GLY A 331 13.15 -5.29 15.85
N GLY A 332 13.36 -6.33 15.03
CA GLY A 332 14.45 -6.34 14.04
C GLY A 332 14.43 -5.12 13.10
N PRO A 333 13.30 -4.83 12.41
CA PRO A 333 13.17 -3.67 11.55
C PRO A 333 13.35 -2.33 12.30
N GLU A 334 12.91 -2.27 13.55
CA GLU A 334 13.05 -1.07 14.37
C GLU A 334 14.52 -0.79 14.72
N ILE A 335 15.31 -1.81 15.00
CA ILE A 335 16.75 -1.68 15.25
C ILE A 335 17.49 -1.16 14.03
N GLU A 336 17.11 -1.62 12.84
CA GLU A 336 17.69 -1.14 11.59
C GLU A 336 17.37 0.35 11.35
N LEU A 337 16.12 0.75 11.54
CA LEU A 337 15.69 2.15 11.50
C LEU A 337 16.45 3.02 12.51
N ILE A 338 16.61 2.56 13.75
CA ILE A 338 17.37 3.29 14.78
C ILE A 338 18.83 3.43 14.37
N ALA A 339 19.44 2.37 13.82
CA ALA A 339 20.82 2.40 13.34
C ALA A 339 21.00 3.42 12.21
N ILE A 340 20.08 3.44 11.24
CA ILE A 340 20.11 4.39 10.12
C ILE A 340 19.88 5.84 10.60
N ALA A 341 18.91 6.06 11.50
CA ALA A 341 18.59 7.38 12.03
C ALA A 341 19.76 7.95 12.84
N THR A 342 20.33 7.16 13.74
CA THR A 342 21.36 7.60 14.68
C THR A 342 22.78 7.50 14.10
N ASN A 343 22.92 6.99 12.88
CA ASN A 343 24.17 6.62 12.22
C ASN A 343 25.04 5.68 13.08
N GLY A 344 24.37 4.82 13.87
CA GLY A 344 24.99 3.78 14.69
C GLY A 344 25.16 2.48 13.92
N ARG A 345 26.07 1.61 14.39
CA ARG A 345 26.21 0.26 13.84
C ARG A 345 25.57 -0.74 14.79
N ILE A 346 24.87 -1.70 14.22
CA ILE A 346 24.30 -2.82 14.97
C ILE A 346 25.45 -3.71 15.45
N VAL A 347 25.58 -3.90 16.75
CA VAL A 347 26.67 -4.66 17.36
C VAL A 347 26.17 -6.05 17.80
N PRO A 348 26.75 -7.14 17.24
CA PRO A 348 26.31 -8.50 17.53
C PRO A 348 26.93 -9.12 18.78
N ARG A 349 28.04 -8.57 19.30
CA ARG A 349 28.77 -9.07 20.47
C ARG A 349 29.29 -7.92 21.31
N PHE A 350 29.27 -8.05 22.63
CA PHE A 350 29.77 -7.00 23.55
C PHE A 350 31.24 -6.66 23.34
N GLU A 351 32.08 -7.64 22.99
CA GLU A 351 33.51 -7.46 22.71
C GLU A 351 33.78 -6.54 21.51
N ASP A 352 32.83 -6.48 20.57
CA ASP A 352 32.95 -5.64 19.38
C ASP A 352 32.45 -4.20 19.62
N LEU A 353 31.93 -3.90 20.81
CA LEU A 353 31.41 -2.58 21.14
C LEU A 353 32.57 -1.57 21.21
N SER A 354 32.43 -0.48 20.48
CA SER A 354 33.42 0.59 20.39
C SER A 354 32.71 1.93 20.24
N ALA A 355 33.36 3.01 20.67
CA ALA A 355 32.78 4.35 20.65
C ALA A 355 32.37 4.82 19.25
N GLU A 356 33.06 4.35 18.20
CA GLU A 356 32.74 4.68 16.79
C GLU A 356 31.45 4.01 16.29
N LYS A 357 31.04 2.91 16.91
CA LYS A 357 29.83 2.15 16.53
C LYS A 357 28.57 2.67 17.21
N LEU A 358 28.70 3.58 18.19
CA LEU A 358 27.57 4.14 18.92
C LEU A 358 26.75 5.10 18.04
N GLY A 359 25.43 4.97 18.11
CA GLY A 359 24.52 5.92 17.50
C GLY A 359 24.49 7.23 18.28
N LYS A 360 24.24 8.35 17.59
CA LYS A 360 24.09 9.67 18.21
C LYS A 360 22.68 10.21 18.02
N ALA A 361 22.03 10.58 19.12
CA ALA A 361 20.75 11.26 19.15
C ALA A 361 20.78 12.41 20.16
N GLY A 362 20.12 13.52 19.86
CA GLY A 362 20.04 14.65 20.78
C GLY A 362 19.19 14.33 22.00
N ILE A 363 18.01 13.71 21.80
CA ILE A 363 17.04 13.46 22.87
C ILE A 363 16.42 12.07 22.73
N VAL A 364 16.38 11.33 23.83
CA VAL A 364 15.59 10.10 23.97
C VAL A 364 14.64 10.28 25.14
N ARG A 365 13.34 10.24 24.87
CA ARG A 365 12.31 10.49 25.88
C ARG A 365 11.15 9.50 25.81
N GLU A 366 10.62 9.14 26.96
CA GLU A 366 9.34 8.44 27.06
C GLU A 366 8.20 9.45 26.92
N LEU A 367 7.40 9.30 25.86
CA LEU A 367 6.12 9.97 25.76
C LEU A 367 5.02 9.09 26.33
N THR A 368 4.28 9.64 27.28
CA THR A 368 3.05 9.01 27.77
C THR A 368 1.88 9.56 26.98
N PHE A 369 1.11 8.69 26.33
CA PHE A 369 0.05 9.13 25.43
C PHE A 369 -1.34 8.76 25.97
N GLY A 370 -2.17 9.78 26.22
CA GLY A 370 -3.57 9.62 26.62
C GLY A 370 -3.76 9.23 28.09
N THR A 371 -4.90 8.60 28.40
CA THR A 371 -5.28 8.15 29.74
C THR A 371 -4.89 6.69 30.03
N THR A 372 -4.66 5.89 28.98
CA THR A 372 -3.99 4.60 29.10
C THR A 372 -2.53 4.89 29.43
N ARG A 373 -1.98 4.28 30.49
CA ARG A 373 -0.61 4.53 30.97
C ARG A 373 0.48 3.99 30.04
N ASP A 374 0.18 3.88 28.75
CA ASP A 374 1.08 3.34 27.77
C ASP A 374 2.11 4.40 27.41
N LYS A 375 3.37 4.01 27.56
CA LYS A 375 4.52 4.82 27.22
C LYS A 375 5.12 4.33 25.92
N MET A 376 5.65 5.26 25.14
CA MET A 376 6.42 4.97 23.94
C MET A 376 7.71 5.74 24.00
N LEU A 377 8.78 5.13 23.50
CA LEU A 377 10.07 5.76 23.42
C LEU A 377 10.19 6.52 22.11
N VAL A 378 10.57 7.79 22.21
CA VAL A 378 10.83 8.65 21.07
C VAL A 378 12.29 9.05 21.06
N ILE A 379 12.94 8.82 19.93
CA ILE A 379 14.34 9.18 19.67
C ILE A 379 14.32 10.32 18.64
N GLU A 380 14.68 11.52 19.07
CA GLU A 380 14.65 12.77 18.31
C GLU A 380 16.07 13.34 18.12
N GLU A 381 16.21 14.26 17.17
CA GLU A 381 17.48 14.95 16.87
C GLU A 381 18.62 13.97 16.54
N CYS A 382 18.32 12.99 15.71
CA CYS A 382 19.31 12.00 15.29
C CYS A 382 20.34 12.62 14.33
N ALA A 383 21.56 12.06 14.31
CA ALA A 383 22.62 12.53 13.43
C ALA A 383 22.25 12.49 11.94
N ASN A 384 21.40 11.55 11.54
CA ASN A 384 20.83 11.48 10.20
C ASN A 384 19.33 11.81 10.27
N THR A 385 18.95 12.93 9.65
CA THR A 385 17.55 13.40 9.61
C THR A 385 16.70 12.69 8.56
N ARG A 386 17.27 11.72 7.82
CA ARG A 386 16.59 11.04 6.71
C ARG A 386 15.65 9.92 7.14
N ALA A 387 15.64 9.52 8.41
CA ALA A 387 14.66 8.58 8.94
C ALA A 387 13.58 9.34 9.70
N VAL A 388 12.32 9.15 9.31
CA VAL A 388 11.17 9.83 9.90
C VAL A 388 10.11 8.82 10.29
N THR A 389 9.42 9.09 11.39
CA THR A 389 8.30 8.27 11.84
C THR A 389 7.04 9.14 11.90
N VAL A 390 6.01 8.75 11.18
CA VAL A 390 4.68 9.34 11.34
C VAL A 390 3.91 8.53 12.37
N PHE A 391 3.45 9.20 13.43
CA PHE A 391 2.72 8.58 14.52
C PHE A 391 1.25 8.93 14.46
N VAL A 392 0.45 7.96 14.02
CA VAL A 392 -0.99 8.10 13.83
C VAL A 392 -1.74 7.76 15.12
N ARG A 393 -2.63 8.66 15.51
CA ARG A 393 -3.52 8.50 16.66
C ARG A 393 -4.96 8.36 16.20
N GLY A 394 -5.78 7.73 17.03
CA GLY A 394 -7.16 7.48 16.67
C GLY A 394 -7.94 6.75 17.75
N SER A 395 -9.24 6.99 17.80
CA SER A 395 -10.10 6.48 18.87
C SER A 395 -10.35 4.98 18.78
N ASN A 396 -10.26 4.39 17.59
CA ASN A 396 -10.45 2.97 17.33
C ASN A 396 -9.38 2.45 16.37
N LYS A 397 -9.03 1.17 16.48
CA LYS A 397 -8.07 0.49 15.62
C LYS A 397 -8.44 0.59 14.14
N MET A 398 -9.72 0.39 13.78
CA MET A 398 -10.19 0.50 12.39
C MET A 398 -9.86 1.85 11.75
N LEU A 399 -10.06 2.93 12.51
CA LEU A 399 -9.80 4.29 12.06
C LEU A 399 -8.29 4.57 11.97
N ILE A 400 -7.47 3.97 12.83
CA ILE A 400 -6.01 4.06 12.74
C ILE A 400 -5.52 3.33 11.50
N ASP A 401 -5.98 2.11 11.27
CA ASP A 401 -5.55 1.30 10.13
C ASP A 401 -5.95 2.01 8.81
N GLU A 402 -7.14 2.62 8.76
CA GLU A 402 -7.55 3.43 7.60
C GLU A 402 -6.76 4.74 7.48
N ALA A 403 -6.44 5.41 8.59
CA ALA A 403 -5.62 6.62 8.56
C ALA A 403 -4.18 6.34 8.12
N LYS A 404 -3.61 5.19 8.51
CA LYS A 404 -2.29 4.72 8.04
C LYS A 404 -2.30 4.50 6.53
N ARG A 405 -3.35 3.86 5.99
CA ARG A 405 -3.51 3.68 4.53
C ARG A 405 -3.68 5.00 3.80
N SER A 406 -4.57 5.85 4.30
CA SER A 406 -4.80 7.19 3.74
C SER A 406 -3.50 8.00 3.66
N LEU A 407 -2.67 7.92 4.70
CA LEU A 407 -1.36 8.56 4.74
C LEU A 407 -0.39 7.91 3.76
N HIS A 408 -0.36 6.58 3.65
CA HIS A 408 0.48 5.86 2.70
C HIS A 408 0.23 6.34 1.27
N ASP A 409 -1.04 6.43 0.86
CA ASP A 409 -1.42 6.88 -0.47
C ASP A 409 -0.99 8.34 -0.71
N ALA A 410 -1.15 9.21 0.30
CA ALA A 410 -0.67 10.59 0.22
C ALA A 410 0.87 10.68 0.08
N LEU A 411 1.61 9.85 0.84
CA LEU A 411 3.07 9.74 0.72
C LEU A 411 3.48 9.26 -0.69
N CYS A 412 2.76 8.29 -1.24
CA CYS A 412 2.94 7.77 -2.59
C CYS A 412 2.69 8.83 -3.67
N VAL A 413 1.62 9.62 -3.53
CA VAL A 413 1.32 10.75 -4.44
C VAL A 413 2.41 11.81 -4.40
N VAL A 414 2.90 12.19 -3.21
CA VAL A 414 4.00 13.17 -3.11
C VAL A 414 5.30 12.61 -3.67
N ARG A 415 5.63 11.33 -3.42
CA ARG A 415 6.77 10.64 -4.07
C ARG A 415 6.67 10.70 -5.59
N ASN A 416 5.49 10.49 -6.15
CA ASN A 416 5.27 10.50 -7.58
C ASN A 416 5.60 11.88 -8.19
N LEU A 417 5.26 12.97 -7.48
CA LEU A 417 5.62 14.33 -7.90
C LEU A 417 7.12 14.63 -7.78
N VAL A 418 7.81 14.02 -6.81
CA VAL A 418 9.27 14.12 -6.70
C VAL A 418 9.95 13.46 -7.89
N ARG A 419 9.44 12.30 -8.34
CA ARG A 419 9.93 11.58 -9.53
C ARG A 419 9.62 12.32 -10.83
N ASP A 420 8.36 12.72 -11.00
CA ASP A 420 7.87 13.44 -12.18
C ASP A 420 6.96 14.60 -11.75
N SER A 421 7.41 15.83 -11.99
CA SER A 421 6.75 17.05 -11.50
C SER A 421 5.56 17.48 -12.35
N ARG A 422 5.15 16.65 -13.32
CA ARG A 422 4.00 16.89 -14.18
C ARG A 422 2.70 16.45 -13.53
N ILE A 423 1.68 17.29 -13.66
CA ILE A 423 0.34 17.08 -13.13
C ILE A 423 -0.72 17.14 -14.21
N VAL A 424 -1.87 16.57 -13.89
CA VAL A 424 -3.10 16.68 -14.66
C VAL A 424 -4.26 17.04 -13.74
N TYR A 425 -5.28 17.64 -14.31
CA TYR A 425 -6.47 18.02 -13.56
C TYR A 425 -7.39 16.81 -13.40
N GLY A 426 -7.72 16.51 -12.14
CA GLY A 426 -8.52 15.34 -11.77
C GLY A 426 -10.02 15.55 -12.01
N GLY A 427 -10.86 14.95 -11.16
CA GLY A 427 -12.31 15.14 -11.21
C GLY A 427 -12.96 14.69 -12.53
N GLY A 428 -12.34 13.77 -13.26
CA GLY A 428 -12.82 13.33 -14.57
C GLY A 428 -12.41 14.23 -15.74
N ALA A 429 -11.73 15.35 -15.50
CA ALA A 429 -11.36 16.30 -16.56
C ALA A 429 -10.35 15.70 -17.54
N ALA A 430 -9.33 15.01 -17.02
CA ALA A 430 -8.32 14.30 -17.80
C ALA A 430 -8.94 13.17 -18.64
N GLU A 431 -9.88 12.41 -18.08
CA GLU A 431 -10.57 11.31 -18.77
C GLU A 431 -11.44 11.83 -19.93
N ILE A 432 -12.17 12.94 -19.73
CA ILE A 432 -12.98 13.56 -20.80
C ILE A 432 -12.09 14.12 -21.90
N ALA A 433 -10.95 14.72 -21.56
CA ALA A 433 -10.00 15.24 -22.55
C ALA A 433 -9.43 14.12 -23.43
N CYS A 434 -9.12 12.97 -22.83
CA CYS A 434 -8.71 11.76 -23.54
C CYS A 434 -9.84 11.20 -24.41
N SER A 435 -11.06 11.13 -23.88
CA SER A 435 -12.25 10.64 -24.59
C SER A 435 -12.47 11.42 -25.89
N LEU A 436 -12.45 12.76 -25.83
CA LEU A 436 -12.58 13.62 -27.01
C LEU A 436 -11.45 13.40 -28.03
N ALA A 437 -10.20 13.27 -27.57
CA ALA A 437 -9.07 13.05 -28.46
C ALA A 437 -9.11 11.68 -29.16
N VAL A 438 -9.54 10.64 -28.43
CA VAL A 438 -9.71 9.29 -28.97
C VAL A 438 -10.88 9.26 -29.96
N GLU A 439 -11.99 9.96 -29.70
CA GLU A 439 -13.09 10.11 -30.65
C GLU A 439 -12.64 10.77 -31.96
N ASP A 440 -11.88 11.87 -31.88
CA ASP A 440 -11.33 12.57 -33.03
C ASP A 440 -10.35 11.67 -33.83
N ALA A 441 -9.56 10.85 -33.15
CA ALA A 441 -8.69 9.87 -33.78
C ALA A 441 -9.50 8.75 -34.45
N ALA A 442 -10.57 8.26 -33.81
CA ALA A 442 -11.45 7.23 -34.35
C ALA A 442 -12.12 7.67 -35.66
N VAL A 443 -12.47 8.96 -35.82
CA VAL A 443 -13.02 9.49 -37.08
C VAL A 443 -11.99 9.45 -38.21
N LYS A 444 -10.71 9.67 -37.90
CA LYS A 444 -9.61 9.69 -38.88
C LYS A 444 -9.14 8.29 -39.26
N SER A 445 -9.25 7.32 -38.35
CA SER A 445 -8.85 5.93 -38.57
C SER A 445 -9.87 5.18 -39.44
N PRO A 446 -9.47 4.65 -40.62
CA PRO A 446 -10.35 3.83 -41.43
C PRO A 446 -10.41 2.38 -40.90
N GLY A 447 -11.59 1.76 -40.93
CA GLY A 447 -11.76 0.31 -40.72
C GLY A 447 -12.45 -0.10 -39.42
N LEU A 448 -12.17 -1.32 -38.96
CA LEU A 448 -12.82 -1.92 -37.78
C LEU A 448 -12.29 -1.34 -36.46
N GLU A 449 -11.06 -0.85 -36.45
CA GLU A 449 -10.40 -0.24 -35.28
C GLU A 449 -11.14 1.02 -34.81
N GLN A 450 -11.81 1.74 -35.73
CA GLN A 450 -12.68 2.87 -35.40
C GLN A 450 -13.73 2.52 -34.34
N TYR A 451 -14.33 1.32 -34.39
CA TYR A 451 -15.34 0.91 -33.42
C TYR A 451 -14.72 0.63 -32.05
N ALA A 452 -13.52 0.05 -32.02
CA ALA A 452 -12.77 -0.18 -30.79
C ALA A 452 -12.32 1.14 -30.15
N MET A 453 -11.83 2.10 -30.94
CA MET A 453 -11.46 3.42 -30.43
C MET A 453 -12.66 4.19 -29.85
N ARG A 454 -13.83 4.14 -30.52
CA ARG A 454 -15.07 4.73 -29.96
C ARG A 454 -15.49 4.08 -28.65
N ALA A 455 -15.47 2.75 -28.60
CA ALA A 455 -15.74 1.99 -27.37
C ALA A 455 -14.76 2.35 -26.23
N PHE A 456 -13.49 2.60 -26.56
CA PHE A 456 -12.51 3.06 -25.58
C PHE A 456 -12.85 4.46 -25.06
N ALA A 457 -13.24 5.39 -25.93
CA ALA A 457 -13.69 6.73 -25.52
C ALA A 457 -14.95 6.68 -24.64
N ASP A 458 -15.94 5.87 -25.02
CA ASP A 458 -17.15 5.64 -24.22
C ASP A 458 -16.82 5.04 -22.84
N ALA A 459 -15.81 4.17 -22.76
CA ALA A 459 -15.35 3.61 -21.49
C ALA A 459 -14.64 4.65 -20.62
N LEU A 460 -13.88 5.60 -21.19
CA LEU A 460 -13.26 6.70 -20.43
C LEU A 460 -14.31 7.59 -19.77
N ASP A 461 -15.45 7.79 -20.41
CA ASP A 461 -16.57 8.56 -19.86
C ASP A 461 -17.22 7.90 -18.62
N SER A 462 -16.95 6.61 -18.37
CA SER A 462 -17.47 5.89 -17.18
C SER A 462 -16.95 6.45 -15.85
N VAL A 463 -15.72 6.96 -15.81
CA VAL A 463 -15.09 7.53 -14.62
C VAL A 463 -15.78 8.84 -14.18
N PRO A 464 -15.91 9.88 -15.04
CA PRO A 464 -16.67 11.08 -14.69
C PRO A 464 -18.15 10.79 -14.43
N MET A 465 -18.76 9.82 -15.14
CA MET A 465 -20.13 9.40 -14.85
C MET A 465 -20.26 8.80 -13.44
N ALA A 466 -19.32 7.96 -13.03
CA ALA A 466 -19.28 7.39 -11.67
C ALA A 466 -19.11 8.48 -10.60
N LEU A 467 -18.22 9.45 -10.85
CA LEU A 467 -18.03 10.60 -9.95
C LEU A 467 -19.30 11.44 -9.79
N ALA A 468 -20.00 11.71 -10.89
CA ALA A 468 -21.26 12.45 -10.87
C ALA A 468 -22.36 11.67 -10.12
N GLU A 469 -22.48 10.36 -10.39
CA GLU A 469 -23.45 9.46 -9.75
C GLU A 469 -23.25 9.42 -8.23
N ASN A 470 -22.01 9.21 -7.79
CA ASN A 470 -21.66 9.18 -6.35
C ASN A 470 -21.88 10.54 -5.66
N SER A 471 -21.86 11.63 -6.43
CA SER A 471 -22.09 13.00 -5.93
C SER A 471 -23.57 13.41 -5.98
N GLY A 472 -24.47 12.51 -6.39
CA GLY A 472 -25.91 12.79 -6.52
C GLY A 472 -26.28 13.71 -7.68
N LEU A 473 -25.37 13.89 -8.65
CA LEU A 473 -25.60 14.65 -9.88
C LEU A 473 -26.13 13.73 -10.98
N SER A 474 -26.85 14.29 -11.95
CA SER A 474 -27.26 13.56 -13.15
C SER A 474 -26.03 13.23 -14.00
N PRO A 475 -25.62 11.95 -14.16
CA PRO A 475 -24.36 11.60 -14.82
C PRO A 475 -24.33 12.03 -16.29
N ILE A 476 -25.45 11.83 -17.00
CA ILE A 476 -25.57 12.08 -18.43
C ILE A 476 -25.54 13.59 -18.71
N GLU A 477 -26.31 14.38 -17.97
CA GLU A 477 -26.37 15.83 -18.15
C GLU A 477 -25.03 16.49 -17.81
N THR A 478 -24.41 16.05 -16.72
CA THR A 478 -23.12 16.58 -16.24
C THR A 478 -22.01 16.30 -17.25
N LEU A 479 -21.90 15.05 -17.73
CA LEU A 479 -20.93 14.66 -18.75
C LEU A 479 -21.15 15.43 -20.05
N ALA A 480 -22.40 15.49 -20.55
CA ALA A 480 -22.71 16.16 -21.80
C ALA A 480 -22.37 17.66 -21.76
N ASN A 481 -22.64 18.33 -20.63
CA ASN A 481 -22.29 19.73 -20.43
C ASN A 481 -20.77 19.93 -20.43
N ILE A 482 -20.03 19.16 -19.61
CA ILE A 482 -18.57 19.30 -19.50
C ILE A 482 -17.88 18.96 -20.82
N LYS A 483 -18.26 17.86 -21.47
CA LYS A 483 -17.71 17.42 -22.76
C LYS A 483 -17.94 18.48 -23.85
N SER A 484 -19.14 19.07 -23.90
CA SER A 484 -19.45 20.19 -24.82
C SER A 484 -18.60 21.43 -24.56
N ARG A 485 -18.39 21.78 -23.28
CA ARG A 485 -17.55 22.92 -22.89
C ARG A 485 -16.07 22.68 -23.19
N GLN A 486 -15.53 21.52 -22.84
CA GLN A 486 -14.15 21.15 -23.17
C GLN A 486 -13.90 21.20 -24.68
N ALA A 487 -14.84 20.70 -25.50
CA ALA A 487 -14.72 20.73 -26.95
C ALA A 487 -14.74 22.16 -27.54
N LYS A 488 -15.59 23.05 -27.00
CA LYS A 488 -15.73 24.44 -27.47
C LYS A 488 -14.61 25.36 -26.99
N GLU A 489 -14.33 25.32 -25.70
CA GLU A 489 -13.39 26.21 -25.01
C GLU A 489 -11.95 25.71 -25.13
N LYS A 490 -11.73 24.43 -25.47
CA LYS A 490 -10.44 23.73 -25.40
C LYS A 490 -9.77 23.85 -24.02
N ASN A 491 -10.58 24.01 -22.98
CA ASN A 491 -10.13 24.09 -21.60
C ASN A 491 -10.24 22.71 -20.95
N TYR A 492 -9.11 22.03 -20.84
CA TYR A 492 -9.02 20.67 -20.28
C TYR A 492 -9.09 20.61 -18.75
N ARG A 493 -9.24 21.77 -18.09
CA ARG A 493 -9.37 21.88 -16.62
C ARG A 493 -10.80 21.62 -16.13
N LEU A 494 -11.76 21.56 -17.05
CA LEU A 494 -13.17 21.43 -16.70
C LEU A 494 -13.50 19.99 -16.31
N GLY A 495 -13.83 19.75 -15.05
CA GLY A 495 -14.19 18.44 -14.50
C GLY A 495 -15.56 18.44 -13.84
N VAL A 496 -15.88 17.32 -13.20
CA VAL A 496 -17.10 17.13 -12.40
C VAL A 496 -16.92 17.77 -11.04
N ASP A 497 -17.80 18.70 -10.70
CA ASP A 497 -17.85 19.33 -9.38
C ASP A 497 -18.57 18.42 -8.37
N CYS A 498 -17.82 17.50 -7.75
CA CYS A 498 -18.36 16.59 -6.75
C CYS A 498 -18.80 17.28 -5.44
N MET A 499 -18.39 18.53 -5.22
CA MET A 499 -18.68 19.29 -4.00
C MET A 499 -19.84 20.28 -4.18
N GLN A 500 -20.37 20.42 -5.39
CA GLN A 500 -21.50 21.30 -5.75
C GLN A 500 -21.25 22.77 -5.36
N THR A 501 -20.02 23.23 -5.58
CA THR A 501 -19.56 24.61 -5.37
C THR A 501 -20.03 25.58 -6.47
N GLY A 502 -20.40 25.05 -7.65
CA GLY A 502 -20.92 25.83 -8.78
C GLY A 502 -19.88 26.23 -9.84
N SER A 503 -18.61 25.86 -9.67
CA SER A 503 -17.56 25.97 -10.70
C SER A 503 -17.09 24.57 -11.13
N ASN A 504 -16.80 24.40 -12.42
CA ASN A 504 -16.28 23.13 -12.95
C ASN A 504 -14.75 23.17 -13.17
N ASP A 505 -14.07 24.28 -12.86
CA ASP A 505 -12.63 24.38 -13.08
C ASP A 505 -11.87 23.68 -11.94
N MET A 506 -11.22 22.57 -12.26
CA MET A 506 -10.46 21.77 -11.31
C MET A 506 -9.21 22.47 -10.81
N LYS A 507 -8.69 23.47 -11.53
CA LYS A 507 -7.57 24.29 -11.07
C LYS A 507 -8.01 25.21 -9.93
N GLU A 508 -9.18 25.81 -10.05
CA GLU A 508 -9.76 26.67 -9.00
C GLU A 508 -10.07 25.86 -7.74
N HIS A 509 -10.53 24.62 -7.91
CA HIS A 509 -10.81 23.69 -6.81
C HIS A 509 -9.59 22.97 -6.27
N PHE A 510 -8.42 23.17 -6.86
CA PHE A 510 -7.18 22.48 -6.52
C PHE A 510 -7.33 20.95 -6.53
N VAL A 511 -8.07 20.41 -7.52
CA VAL A 511 -8.21 18.97 -7.74
C VAL A 511 -7.18 18.55 -8.78
N ILE A 512 -6.05 18.05 -8.29
CA ILE A 512 -4.86 17.77 -9.10
C ILE A 512 -4.42 16.34 -8.83
N ASP A 513 -4.10 15.61 -9.89
CA ASP A 513 -3.54 14.27 -9.84
C ASP A 513 -2.15 14.25 -10.51
N PRO A 514 -1.19 13.43 -10.04
CA PRO A 514 0.07 13.23 -10.75
C PRO A 514 -0.16 12.60 -12.13
N LEU A 515 0.50 13.12 -13.17
CA LEU A 515 0.38 12.59 -14.54
C LEU A 515 0.74 11.10 -14.60
N ILE A 516 1.79 10.70 -13.88
CA ILE A 516 2.25 9.31 -13.83
C ILE A 516 1.16 8.35 -13.34
N SER A 517 0.30 8.79 -12.41
CA SER A 517 -0.81 7.98 -11.90
C SER A 517 -1.83 7.70 -12.99
N LYS A 518 -2.34 8.75 -13.66
CA LYS A 518 -3.35 8.60 -14.73
C LYS A 518 -2.82 7.82 -15.92
N ARG A 519 -1.57 8.07 -16.31
CA ARG A 519 -0.91 7.31 -17.38
C ARG A 519 -0.86 5.82 -17.06
N GLN A 520 -0.44 5.46 -15.83
CA GLN A 520 -0.33 4.06 -15.42
C GLN A 520 -1.69 3.37 -15.35
N GLN A 521 -2.72 4.07 -14.87
CA GLN A 521 -4.09 3.54 -14.86
C GLN A 521 -4.59 3.18 -16.26
N LEU A 522 -4.38 4.04 -17.27
CA LEU A 522 -4.77 3.76 -18.66
C LEU A 522 -4.04 2.53 -19.22
N LEU A 523 -2.72 2.43 -18.98
CA LEU A 523 -1.89 1.34 -19.47
C LEU A 523 -2.28 0.00 -18.83
N LEU A 524 -2.38 -0.06 -17.50
CA LEU A 524 -2.73 -1.26 -16.77
C LEU A 524 -4.13 -1.76 -17.11
N ALA A 525 -5.12 -0.86 -17.17
CA ALA A 525 -6.49 -1.23 -17.52
C ALA A 525 -6.57 -1.81 -18.94
N THR A 526 -5.88 -1.20 -19.91
CA THR A 526 -5.83 -1.66 -21.30
C THR A 526 -5.12 -3.02 -21.41
N GLN A 527 -3.98 -3.18 -20.74
CA GLN A 527 -3.22 -4.43 -20.70
C GLN A 527 -4.04 -5.58 -20.11
N LEU A 528 -4.78 -5.33 -19.02
CA LEU A 528 -5.66 -6.33 -18.44
C LEU A 528 -6.79 -6.72 -19.41
N CYS A 529 -7.43 -5.73 -20.05
CA CYS A 529 -8.48 -5.99 -21.04
C CYS A 529 -7.96 -6.87 -22.18
N ARG A 530 -6.75 -6.57 -22.68
CA ARG A 530 -6.08 -7.38 -23.69
C ARG A 530 -5.85 -8.81 -23.22
N MET A 531 -5.43 -9.00 -21.97
CA MET A 531 -5.24 -10.34 -21.41
C MET A 531 -6.55 -11.12 -21.34
N VAL A 532 -7.62 -10.51 -20.83
CA VAL A 532 -8.95 -11.15 -20.70
C VAL A 532 -9.54 -11.49 -22.08
N LEU A 533 -9.47 -10.56 -23.04
CA LEU A 533 -10.00 -10.77 -24.39
C LEU A 533 -9.24 -11.84 -25.20
N LYS A 534 -7.99 -12.14 -24.83
CA LYS A 534 -7.20 -13.23 -25.44
C LYS A 534 -7.57 -14.61 -24.90
N VAL A 535 -8.27 -14.71 -23.76
CA VAL A 535 -8.69 -15.99 -23.19
C VAL A 535 -9.93 -16.50 -23.92
N ASN A 536 -9.78 -17.56 -24.72
CA ASN A 536 -10.87 -18.16 -25.49
C ASN A 536 -11.36 -19.52 -24.96
N ASN A 537 -10.60 -20.13 -24.04
CA ASN A 537 -10.88 -21.44 -23.46
C ASN A 537 -10.51 -21.42 -21.98
N VAL A 538 -11.45 -21.81 -21.14
CA VAL A 538 -11.19 -22.06 -19.72
C VAL A 538 -11.40 -23.54 -19.45
N ILE A 539 -10.37 -24.18 -18.92
CA ILE A 539 -10.35 -25.61 -18.58
C ILE A 539 -10.09 -25.69 -17.09
N ILE A 540 -11.12 -26.02 -16.31
CA ILE A 540 -10.99 -26.24 -14.87
C ILE A 540 -10.78 -27.74 -14.66
N ALA A 541 -9.68 -28.16 -14.03
CA ALA A 541 -9.35 -29.57 -13.81
C ALA A 541 -9.19 -29.88 -12.30
N GLY A 542 -10.26 -30.41 -11.67
CA GLY A 542 -10.31 -30.85 -10.26
C GLY A 542 -10.21 -29.71 -9.24
N SER A 543 -10.66 -29.78 -7.98
CA SER A 543 -11.48 -30.71 -7.20
C SER A 543 -12.80 -30.02 -6.84
N GLY A 544 -13.87 -30.79 -6.61
CA GLY A 544 -15.21 -30.25 -6.39
C GLY A 544 -15.31 -29.42 -5.12
N GLU A 545 -15.70 -28.17 -5.28
CA GLU A 545 -16.69 -27.48 -4.45
C GLU A 545 -17.46 -26.57 -5.41
N GLN A 546 -18.70 -26.96 -5.67
CA GLN A 546 -19.71 -26.07 -6.22
C GLN A 546 -20.19 -25.24 -5.05
N ASP A 547 -19.54 -24.11 -4.79
CA ASP A 547 -20.10 -23.12 -3.89
C ASP A 547 -21.08 -22.25 -4.68
N PHE A 548 -22.35 -22.48 -4.39
CA PHE A 548 -23.49 -21.68 -4.79
C PHE A 548 -23.57 -20.37 -4.02
#